data_AF-A0A285VCR7-F1
#
_entry.id   AF-A0A285VCR7-F1
#
_cell.length_a   1.000
_cell.length_b   1.000
_cell.length_c   1.000
_cell.angle_alpha   90.00
_cell.angle_beta   90.00
_cell.angle_gamma   90.00
#
_symmetry.space_group_name_H-M   'P 1'
#
loop_
_entity.id
_entity.type
_entity.pdbx_description
1 polymer ?
#
loop_
_entity_poly.entity_id
_entity_poly.type
_entity_poly.pdbx_seq_one_letter_code
_entity_poly.pdbx_strand_id
1 'polypeptide(L)'
;MAEETWHEARLIPTSGINGADEQERRATSALLAVVTAVREFGRGLTQPLGAPAGTIQTFIEVPFMLGDKRCYPDGLIRVSRGQRTWTALVEVKTGTNELAAEQLENYLDIARDNGFDALITISNEIPPSAGQHPTKVDKRKLRKVAMHHLPWSQILAEAVVQKEHRGVADPDQAWILGELIRYLEHPRSGALEFEDMGQSWVAVRDAVSAGTLRAADKGVADVAARFDALLRYASLRLGRTLGTEVVPVVSRRESADPGLRTAALVDGLVREGRLSGAIRIPNAVAPLTIELDLRAGRVALHVDVDAPREGRSTTRVNWLLRQLKAAPESVRVEAFAMHTRGPGAADLLKVVREDPNLLIQDPKKELRAFRIALTSPLGSKRGRGRGAAIDSVLDAIDTFYGEVLQHLKAWTATPPKMREVAELPEPTRPALASTALSSQDGAEPVDDADDADDSQGEADDPEDESAAVSETSLP
;
A
#
# COMPACT_ATOMS: atom_id res chain seq x y z
N MET A 1 -10.85 -37.74 16.06
CA MET A 1 -11.82 -37.29 17.09
C MET A 1 -13.07 -36.82 16.37
N ALA A 2 -14.27 -37.10 16.89
CA ALA A 2 -15.50 -36.65 16.25
C ALA A 2 -15.61 -35.12 16.35
N GLU A 3 -15.87 -34.45 15.22
CA GLU A 3 -15.98 -32.99 15.09
C GLU A 3 -17.16 -32.39 15.87
N GLU A 4 -18.07 -33.23 16.38
CA GLU A 4 -19.29 -32.88 17.12
C GLU A 4 -19.05 -32.05 18.41
N THR A 5 -17.80 -31.80 18.79
CA THR A 5 -17.42 -31.06 20.01
C THR A 5 -16.75 -29.71 19.75
N TRP A 6 -16.61 -29.28 18.49
CA TRP A 6 -15.96 -28.01 18.17
C TRP A 6 -16.94 -26.84 18.28
N HIS A 7 -16.50 -25.74 18.88
CA HIS A 7 -17.31 -24.53 18.99
C HIS A 7 -17.03 -23.61 17.80
N GLU A 8 -18.08 -23.26 17.06
CA GLU A 8 -17.98 -22.24 16.00
C GLU A 8 -17.61 -20.88 16.58
N ALA A 9 -16.81 -20.13 15.81
CA ALA A 9 -16.45 -18.75 16.17
C ALA A 9 -17.70 -17.85 16.18
N ARG A 10 -17.77 -16.93 17.15
CA ARG A 10 -18.94 -16.05 17.36
C ARG A 10 -18.57 -14.58 17.24
N LEU A 11 -19.41 -13.80 16.58
CA LEU A 11 -19.27 -12.36 16.48
C LEU A 11 -19.34 -11.68 17.86
N ILE A 12 -20.22 -12.20 18.73
CA ILE A 12 -20.38 -11.77 20.11
C ILE A 12 -19.93 -12.93 21.03
N PRO A 13 -18.64 -12.96 21.43
CA PRO A 13 -18.11 -14.00 22.30
C PRO A 13 -18.64 -13.84 23.74
N THR A 14 -18.79 -14.96 24.44
CA THR A 14 -19.23 -15.00 25.86
C THR A 14 -18.08 -15.05 26.86
N SER A 15 -16.83 -14.97 26.39
CA SER A 15 -15.66 -14.80 27.26
C SER A 15 -15.79 -13.51 28.08
N GLY A 16 -15.18 -13.48 29.27
CA GLY A 16 -15.17 -12.28 30.11
C GLY A 16 -14.59 -11.05 29.41
N ILE A 17 -14.68 -9.89 30.07
CA ILE A 17 -14.21 -8.60 29.55
C ILE A 17 -12.89 -8.11 30.18
N ASN A 18 -12.32 -8.87 31.11
CA ASN A 18 -11.22 -8.47 31.98
C ASN A 18 -9.99 -9.38 31.82
N GLY A 19 -8.91 -8.87 31.25
CA GLY A 19 -7.61 -9.56 31.16
C GLY A 19 -7.13 -9.77 29.73
N ALA A 20 -5.83 -10.03 29.59
CA ALA A 20 -5.17 -10.22 28.30
C ALA A 20 -5.68 -11.47 27.57
N ASP A 21 -5.72 -12.62 28.25
CA ASP A 21 -6.19 -13.89 27.68
C ASP A 21 -7.65 -13.81 27.19
N GLU A 22 -8.50 -13.08 27.92
CA GLU A 22 -9.88 -12.85 27.50
C GLU A 22 -9.96 -11.90 26.31
N GLN A 23 -9.09 -10.88 26.23
CA GLN A 23 -8.98 -10.01 25.06
C GLN A 23 -8.55 -10.80 23.82
N GLU A 24 -7.56 -11.68 23.95
CA GLU A 24 -7.09 -12.58 22.87
C GLU A 24 -8.24 -13.47 22.37
N ARG A 25 -8.99 -14.11 23.27
CA ARG A 25 -10.16 -14.92 22.92
C ARG A 25 -11.25 -14.11 22.21
N ARG A 26 -11.57 -12.90 22.70
CA ARG A 26 -12.57 -12.03 22.07
C ARG A 26 -12.15 -11.62 20.66
N ALA A 27 -10.90 -11.18 20.50
CA ALA A 27 -10.37 -10.75 19.22
C ALA A 27 -10.34 -11.91 18.21
N THR A 28 -9.90 -13.10 18.65
CA THR A 28 -9.88 -14.32 17.84
C THR A 28 -11.28 -14.69 17.37
N SER A 29 -12.24 -14.80 18.30
CA SER A 29 -13.61 -15.19 17.97
C SER A 29 -14.28 -14.19 17.02
N ALA A 30 -14.14 -12.88 17.28
CA ALA A 30 -14.72 -11.84 16.44
C ALA A 30 -14.12 -11.86 15.03
N LEU A 31 -12.79 -11.93 14.91
CA LEU A 31 -12.11 -12.03 13.62
C LEU A 31 -12.58 -13.28 12.84
N LEU A 32 -12.54 -14.45 13.47
CA LEU A 32 -12.88 -15.71 12.83
C LEU A 32 -14.35 -15.79 12.41
N ALA A 33 -15.26 -15.19 13.18
CA ALA A 33 -16.66 -15.08 12.81
C ALA A 33 -16.85 -14.20 11.57
N VAL A 34 -16.15 -13.07 11.49
CA VAL A 34 -16.22 -12.14 10.35
C VAL A 34 -15.56 -12.73 9.10
N VAL A 35 -14.47 -13.49 9.25
CA VAL A 35 -13.83 -14.26 8.17
C VAL A 35 -14.82 -15.24 7.54
N THR A 36 -15.71 -15.84 8.33
CA THR A 36 -16.78 -16.72 7.84
C THR A 36 -17.94 -15.92 7.24
N ALA A 37 -18.38 -14.84 7.91
CA ALA A 37 -19.57 -14.08 7.53
C ALA A 37 -19.38 -13.20 6.29
N VAL A 38 -18.19 -12.62 6.09
CA VAL A 38 -17.89 -11.69 5.01
C VAL A 38 -17.03 -12.38 3.97
N ARG A 39 -17.68 -12.91 2.92
CA ARG A 39 -17.06 -13.84 1.96
C ARG A 39 -15.84 -13.26 1.26
N GLU A 40 -15.91 -12.01 0.82
CA GLU A 40 -14.84 -11.33 0.10
C GLU A 40 -13.61 -11.14 0.99
N PHE A 41 -13.83 -10.71 2.24
CA PHE A 41 -12.76 -10.53 3.22
C PHE A 41 -12.12 -11.87 3.64
N GLY A 42 -12.94 -12.87 3.96
CA GLY A 42 -12.45 -14.20 4.31
C GLY A 42 -11.61 -14.85 3.21
N ARG A 43 -12.02 -14.67 1.94
CA ARG A 43 -11.23 -15.09 0.77
C ARG A 43 -9.94 -14.28 0.63
N GLY A 44 -10.01 -12.96 0.79
CA GLY A 44 -8.86 -12.06 0.74
C GLY A 44 -7.78 -12.44 1.75
N LEU A 45 -8.16 -12.90 2.95
CA LEU A 45 -7.23 -13.37 3.97
C LEU A 45 -6.68 -14.79 3.72
N THR A 46 -7.52 -15.73 3.29
CA THR A 46 -7.14 -17.16 3.24
C THR A 46 -6.50 -17.57 1.92
N GLN A 47 -6.90 -16.98 0.79
CA GLN A 47 -6.40 -17.36 -0.53
C GLN A 47 -4.89 -17.10 -0.72
N PRO A 48 -4.31 -15.97 -0.25
CA PRO A 48 -2.86 -15.76 -0.30
C PRO A 48 -2.06 -16.80 0.50
N LEU A 49 -2.70 -17.51 1.43
CA LEU A 49 -2.12 -18.56 2.26
C LEU A 49 -2.26 -19.97 1.64
N GLY A 50 -2.81 -20.06 0.43
CA GLY A 50 -2.96 -21.31 -0.32
C GLY A 50 -4.34 -21.97 -0.21
N ALA A 51 -5.30 -21.36 0.50
CA ALA A 51 -6.66 -21.87 0.58
C ALA A 51 -7.39 -21.79 -0.79
N PRO A 52 -8.27 -22.75 -1.13
CA PRO A 52 -9.12 -22.65 -2.32
C PRO A 52 -10.21 -21.59 -2.13
N ALA A 53 -10.77 -21.07 -3.23
CA ALA A 53 -11.96 -20.22 -3.18
C ALA A 53 -13.23 -21.03 -2.85
N GLY A 54 -13.38 -21.42 -1.58
CA GLY A 54 -14.42 -22.31 -1.08
C GLY A 54 -15.31 -21.70 0.00
N THR A 55 -16.10 -22.55 0.65
CA THR A 55 -16.87 -22.22 1.86
C THR A 55 -15.92 -22.24 3.04
N ILE A 56 -15.94 -21.18 3.85
CA ILE A 56 -15.08 -21.02 5.02
C ILE A 56 -15.89 -21.41 6.27
N GLN A 57 -15.29 -22.19 7.15
CA GLN A 57 -15.80 -22.51 8.48
C GLN A 57 -14.69 -22.22 9.49
N THR A 58 -15.05 -21.66 10.63
CA THR A 58 -14.09 -21.29 11.67
C THR A 58 -14.55 -21.73 13.05
N PHE A 59 -13.59 -22.19 13.84
CA PHE A 59 -13.80 -22.74 15.17
C PHE A 59 -12.82 -22.12 16.16
N ILE A 60 -13.19 -22.11 17.44
CA ILE A 60 -12.38 -21.56 18.54
C ILE A 60 -12.03 -22.65 19.56
N GLU A 61 -10.85 -22.52 20.18
CA GLU A 61 -10.37 -23.36 21.28
C GLU A 61 -10.48 -24.88 21.02
N VAL A 62 -10.05 -25.32 19.84
CA VAL A 62 -10.24 -26.71 19.39
C VAL A 62 -9.26 -27.64 20.13
N PRO A 63 -9.74 -28.64 20.90
CA PRO A 63 -8.84 -29.51 21.65
C PRO A 63 -8.12 -30.53 20.75
N PHE A 64 -6.81 -30.67 20.92
CA PHE A 64 -5.99 -31.70 20.31
C PHE A 64 -5.11 -32.42 21.34
N MET A 65 -4.79 -33.68 21.07
CA MET A 65 -3.82 -34.44 21.87
C MET A 65 -2.48 -34.49 21.13
N LEU A 66 -1.40 -34.14 21.81
CA LEU A 66 -0.03 -34.29 21.35
C LEU A 66 0.72 -35.18 22.36
N GLY A 67 0.79 -36.47 22.04
CA GLY A 67 1.12 -37.49 23.05
C GLY A 67 0.11 -37.45 24.19
N ASP A 68 0.59 -37.27 25.43
CA ASP A 68 -0.25 -37.15 26.62
C ASP A 68 -0.69 -35.71 26.94
N LYS A 69 -0.15 -34.71 26.22
CA LYS A 69 -0.47 -33.28 26.45
C LYS A 69 -1.70 -32.89 25.64
N ARG A 70 -2.69 -32.27 26.30
CA ARG A 70 -3.82 -31.64 25.62
C ARG A 70 -3.49 -30.18 25.29
N CYS A 71 -3.66 -29.80 24.03
CA CYS A 71 -3.38 -28.48 23.48
C CYS A 71 -4.66 -27.87 22.92
N TYR A 72 -4.77 -26.54 23.00
CA TYR A 72 -5.94 -25.78 22.54
C TYR A 72 -5.46 -24.59 21.70
N PRO A 73 -5.25 -24.77 20.37
CA PRO A 73 -5.08 -23.65 19.47
C PRO A 73 -6.27 -22.69 19.59
N ASP A 74 -5.99 -21.39 19.52
CA ASP A 74 -7.00 -20.34 19.69
C ASP A 74 -8.11 -20.45 18.64
N GLY A 75 -7.78 -20.94 17.44
CA GLY A 75 -8.79 -21.28 16.45
C GLY A 75 -8.35 -22.25 15.36
N LEU A 76 -9.31 -22.54 14.48
CA LEU A 76 -9.14 -23.38 13.30
C LEU A 76 -9.95 -22.80 12.14
N ILE A 77 -9.34 -22.68 10.97
CA ILE A 77 -9.98 -22.27 9.72
C ILE A 77 -10.02 -23.48 8.80
N ARG A 78 -11.20 -23.78 8.26
CA ARG A 78 -11.40 -24.81 7.23
C ARG A 78 -12.02 -24.18 6.00
N VAL A 79 -11.43 -24.42 4.84
CA VAL A 79 -11.94 -23.94 3.56
C VAL A 79 -12.16 -25.12 2.63
N SER A 80 -13.42 -25.34 2.25
CA SER A 80 -13.85 -26.50 1.47
C SER A 80 -14.34 -26.08 0.09
N ARG A 81 -13.83 -26.71 -0.98
CA ARG A 81 -14.29 -26.53 -2.36
C ARG A 81 -14.34 -27.87 -3.08
N GLY A 82 -15.54 -28.39 -3.31
CA GLY A 82 -15.72 -29.73 -3.88
C GLY A 82 -15.10 -30.79 -2.97
N GLN A 83 -14.18 -31.58 -3.51
CA GLN A 83 -13.46 -32.62 -2.75
C GLN A 83 -12.18 -32.11 -2.06
N ARG A 84 -11.78 -30.85 -2.28
CA ARG A 84 -10.58 -30.28 -1.68
C ARG A 84 -10.94 -29.52 -0.41
N THR A 85 -10.28 -29.87 0.68
CA THR A 85 -10.32 -29.15 1.96
C THR A 85 -8.94 -28.62 2.27
N TRP A 86 -8.87 -27.36 2.69
CA TRP A 86 -7.67 -26.75 3.25
C TRP A 86 -7.95 -26.38 4.71
N THR A 87 -7.08 -26.78 5.63
CA THR A 87 -7.26 -26.55 7.07
C THR A 87 -6.03 -25.87 7.67
N ALA A 88 -6.25 -24.86 8.49
CA ALA A 88 -5.21 -24.16 9.21
C ALA A 88 -5.54 -24.02 10.70
N LEU A 89 -4.55 -24.28 11.55
CA LEU A 89 -4.61 -23.88 12.97
C LEU A 89 -4.31 -22.39 13.09
N VAL A 90 -4.87 -21.74 14.12
CA VAL A 90 -4.69 -20.32 14.41
C VAL A 90 -4.19 -20.15 15.85
N GLU A 91 -3.13 -19.37 16.02
CA GLU A 91 -2.64 -18.89 17.32
C GLU A 91 -2.62 -17.36 17.29
N VAL A 92 -3.12 -16.72 18.35
CA VAL A 92 -3.33 -15.29 18.42
C VAL A 92 -2.68 -14.72 19.66
N LYS A 93 -2.06 -13.55 19.52
CA LYS A 93 -1.55 -12.73 20.62
C LYS A 93 -2.06 -11.31 20.43
N THR A 94 -2.42 -10.65 21.54
CA THR A 94 -2.78 -9.22 21.54
C THR A 94 -1.86 -8.44 22.48
N GLY A 95 -1.87 -7.12 22.35
CA GLY A 95 -1.02 -6.22 23.14
C GLY A 95 0.46 -6.52 22.94
N THR A 96 1.20 -6.67 24.04
CA THR A 96 2.65 -6.92 24.04
C THR A 96 3.02 -8.40 24.15
N ASN A 97 2.06 -9.30 24.06
CA ASN A 97 2.32 -10.74 24.17
C ASN A 97 3.04 -11.26 22.92
N GLU A 98 4.10 -12.04 23.13
CA GLU A 98 4.92 -12.60 22.05
C GLU A 98 4.54 -14.05 21.74
N LEU A 99 4.72 -14.45 20.49
CA LEU A 99 4.51 -15.82 20.03
C LEU A 99 5.61 -16.76 20.56
N ALA A 100 5.23 -17.77 21.35
CA ALA A 100 6.16 -18.70 21.98
C ALA A 100 6.57 -19.86 21.06
N ALA A 101 7.87 -20.04 20.83
CA ALA A 101 8.39 -21.07 19.91
C ALA A 101 7.91 -22.49 20.25
N GLU A 102 7.93 -22.89 21.52
CA GLU A 102 7.46 -24.21 21.96
C GLU A 102 5.98 -24.44 21.60
N GLN A 103 5.14 -23.42 21.79
CA GLN A 103 3.71 -23.49 21.47
C GLN A 103 3.49 -23.67 19.97
N LEU A 104 4.19 -22.87 19.15
CA LEU A 104 4.11 -22.99 17.69
C LEU A 104 4.60 -24.35 17.20
N GLU A 105 5.70 -24.87 17.77
CA GLU A 105 6.22 -26.18 17.40
C GLU A 105 5.28 -27.32 17.77
N ASN A 106 4.61 -27.23 18.92
CA ASN A 106 3.56 -28.18 19.31
C ASN A 106 2.41 -28.15 18.30
N TYR A 107 1.99 -26.97 17.85
CA TYR A 107 0.89 -26.85 16.89
C TYR A 107 1.28 -27.29 15.48
N LEU A 108 2.53 -27.08 15.08
CA LEU A 108 3.06 -27.64 13.83
C LEU A 108 3.05 -29.18 13.84
N ASP A 109 3.37 -29.81 14.99
CA ASP A 109 3.26 -31.25 15.12
C ASP A 109 1.79 -31.71 15.05
N ILE A 110 0.88 -31.03 15.75
CA ILE A 110 -0.56 -31.32 15.70
C ILE A 110 -1.09 -31.21 14.26
N ALA A 111 -0.76 -30.12 13.56
CA ALA A 111 -1.17 -29.89 12.18
C ALA A 111 -0.64 -31.01 11.27
N ARG A 112 0.63 -31.40 11.44
CA ARG A 112 1.23 -32.50 10.67
C ARG A 112 0.50 -33.82 10.92
N ASP A 113 0.23 -34.15 12.17
CA ASP A 113 -0.34 -35.44 12.56
C ASP A 113 -1.82 -35.56 12.14
N ASN A 114 -2.52 -34.44 12.01
CA ASN A 114 -3.90 -34.38 11.49
C ASN A 114 -3.98 -34.09 9.98
N GLY A 115 -2.84 -33.93 9.30
CA GLY A 115 -2.80 -33.65 7.85
C GLY A 115 -3.34 -32.27 7.46
N PHE A 116 -3.24 -31.29 8.36
CA PHE A 116 -3.60 -29.89 8.08
C PHE A 116 -2.52 -29.18 7.27
N ASP A 117 -2.93 -28.18 6.51
CA ASP A 117 -2.09 -27.50 5.54
C ASP A 117 -1.19 -26.43 6.17
N ALA A 118 -1.69 -25.73 7.20
CA ALA A 118 -1.00 -24.56 7.75
C ALA A 118 -1.18 -24.31 9.25
N LEU A 119 -0.26 -23.54 9.80
CA LEU A 119 -0.38 -22.80 11.05
C LEU A 119 -0.33 -21.29 10.73
N ILE A 120 -1.33 -20.54 11.18
CA ILE A 120 -1.41 -19.10 11.05
C ILE A 120 -1.23 -18.49 12.43
N THR A 121 -0.26 -17.60 12.56
CA THR A 121 -0.07 -16.81 13.77
C THR A 121 -0.52 -15.37 13.54
N ILE A 122 -1.16 -14.77 14.54
CA ILE A 122 -1.64 -13.40 14.51
C ILE A 122 -1.12 -12.67 15.75
N SER A 123 -0.34 -11.61 15.58
CA SER A 123 0.13 -10.79 16.72
C SER A 123 0.40 -9.35 16.29
N ASN A 124 0.88 -8.51 17.20
CA ASN A 124 1.38 -7.17 16.88
C ASN A 124 2.85 -7.17 16.41
N GLU A 125 3.50 -8.33 16.35
CA GLU A 125 4.85 -8.45 15.81
C GLU A 125 4.80 -8.18 14.30
N ILE A 126 5.70 -7.32 13.81
CA ILE A 126 5.78 -7.02 12.38
C ILE A 126 7.14 -7.53 11.89
N PRO A 127 7.17 -8.62 11.11
CA PRO A 127 8.40 -9.11 10.52
C PRO A 127 9.05 -8.04 9.62
N PRO A 128 10.39 -7.96 9.61
CA PRO A 128 11.11 -6.98 8.79
C PRO A 128 10.92 -7.21 7.28
N SER A 129 10.59 -8.43 6.87
CA SER A 129 10.32 -8.78 5.47
C SER A 129 9.10 -9.69 5.34
N ALA A 130 8.35 -9.52 4.24
CA ALA A 130 7.23 -10.39 3.91
C ALA A 130 7.67 -11.86 3.80
N GLY A 131 6.87 -12.78 4.34
CA GLY A 131 7.16 -14.23 4.32
C GLY A 131 8.12 -14.70 5.41
N GLN A 132 8.72 -13.80 6.19
CA GLN A 132 9.39 -14.20 7.43
C GLN A 132 8.41 -14.29 8.59
N HIS A 133 8.64 -15.26 9.46
CA HIS A 133 7.92 -15.41 10.72
C HIS A 133 8.73 -14.75 11.85
N PRO A 134 8.09 -14.01 12.79
CA PRO A 134 8.81 -13.30 13.85
C PRO A 134 9.48 -14.27 14.84
N THR A 135 8.82 -15.39 15.14
CA THR A 135 9.36 -16.47 15.98
C THR A 135 10.17 -17.47 15.16
N LYS A 136 11.36 -17.83 15.64
CA LYS A 136 12.18 -18.93 15.08
C LYS A 136 11.68 -20.28 15.60
N VAL A 137 11.48 -21.23 14.69
CA VAL A 137 11.08 -22.62 14.98
C VAL A 137 11.99 -23.60 14.24
N ASP A 138 11.98 -24.87 14.62
CA ASP A 138 12.67 -25.93 13.88
C ASP A 138 12.13 -26.04 12.43
N LYS A 139 12.97 -25.68 11.45
CA LYS A 139 12.66 -25.73 10.02
C LYS A 139 12.24 -27.13 9.54
N ARG A 140 12.60 -28.21 10.25
CA ARG A 140 12.17 -29.57 9.91
C ARG A 140 10.66 -29.75 10.03
N LYS A 141 10.02 -29.04 10.98
CA LYS A 141 8.57 -29.08 11.21
C LYS A 141 7.78 -28.38 10.09
N LEU A 142 8.43 -27.49 9.33
CA LEU A 142 7.82 -26.74 8.21
C LEU A 142 7.78 -27.52 6.88
N ARG A 143 8.25 -28.77 6.84
CA ARG A 143 8.31 -29.55 5.60
C ARG A 143 6.95 -29.97 5.07
N LYS A 144 5.98 -30.19 5.95
CA LYS A 144 4.63 -30.68 5.62
C LYS A 144 3.53 -29.64 5.87
N VAL A 145 3.79 -28.69 6.76
CA VAL A 145 2.83 -27.68 7.20
C VAL A 145 3.43 -26.31 6.93
N ALA A 146 2.69 -25.46 6.23
CA ALA A 146 3.09 -24.07 6.02
C ALA A 146 2.91 -23.27 7.31
N MET A 147 3.80 -22.31 7.57
CA MET A 147 3.66 -21.40 8.71
C MET A 147 3.57 -19.98 8.19
N HIS A 148 2.49 -19.29 8.54
CA HIS A 148 2.21 -17.92 8.11
C HIS A 148 2.06 -17.03 9.33
N HIS A 149 2.46 -15.77 9.18
CA HIS A 149 2.26 -14.75 10.19
C HIS A 149 1.50 -13.58 9.58
N LEU A 150 0.40 -13.20 10.22
CA LEU A 150 -0.43 -12.06 9.85
C LEU A 150 -0.44 -11.07 11.01
N PRO A 151 0.29 -9.95 10.93
CA PRO A 151 0.16 -8.93 11.95
C PRO A 151 -1.26 -8.38 11.96
N TRP A 152 -1.79 -8.04 13.12
CA TRP A 152 -3.13 -7.44 13.21
C TRP A 152 -3.28 -6.17 12.36
N SER A 153 -2.22 -5.36 12.25
CA SER A 153 -2.19 -4.19 11.36
C SER A 153 -2.39 -4.54 9.89
N GLN A 154 -1.93 -5.71 9.44
CA GLN A 154 -2.17 -6.20 8.08
C GLN A 154 -3.61 -6.67 7.90
N ILE A 155 -4.18 -7.38 8.89
CA ILE A 155 -5.58 -7.82 8.86
C ILE A 155 -6.52 -6.63 8.78
N LEU A 156 -6.26 -5.60 9.59
CA LEU A 156 -7.05 -4.37 9.56
C LEU A 156 -6.90 -3.62 8.23
N ALA A 157 -5.68 -3.50 7.70
CA ALA A 157 -5.47 -2.86 6.41
C ALA A 157 -6.26 -3.57 5.30
N GLU A 158 -6.25 -4.91 5.28
CA GLU A 158 -7.04 -5.71 4.34
C GLU A 158 -8.54 -5.52 4.55
N ALA A 159 -9.02 -5.46 5.80
CA ALA A 159 -10.43 -5.22 6.11
C ALA A 159 -10.91 -3.86 5.60
N VAL A 160 -10.14 -2.78 5.83
CA VAL A 160 -10.49 -1.44 5.37
C VAL A 160 -10.42 -1.34 3.86
N VAL A 161 -9.37 -1.88 3.23
CA VAL A 161 -9.27 -1.93 1.76
C VAL A 161 -10.44 -2.70 1.16
N GLN A 162 -10.83 -3.82 1.76
CA GLN A 162 -11.97 -4.60 1.30
C GLN A 162 -13.29 -3.82 1.43
N LYS A 163 -13.52 -3.13 2.55
CA LYS A 163 -14.75 -2.37 2.79
C LYS A 163 -14.86 -1.11 1.93
N GLU A 164 -13.83 -0.28 1.92
CA GLU A 164 -13.88 1.08 1.35
C GLU A 164 -13.54 1.13 -0.14
N HIS A 165 -12.75 0.18 -0.65
CA HIS A 165 -12.18 0.28 -2.02
C HIS A 165 -12.55 -0.88 -2.93
N ARG A 166 -12.49 -2.13 -2.45
CA ARG A 166 -12.92 -3.29 -3.26
C ARG A 166 -14.42 -3.52 -3.20
N GLY A 167 -15.07 -3.09 -2.12
CA GLY A 167 -16.49 -3.25 -1.85
C GLY A 167 -16.86 -4.63 -1.34
N VAL A 168 -18.01 -4.71 -0.68
CA VAL A 168 -18.67 -5.96 -0.27
C VAL A 168 -20.07 -5.93 -0.86
N ALA A 169 -20.46 -6.98 -1.58
CA ALA A 169 -21.70 -6.97 -2.37
C ALA A 169 -22.96 -6.91 -1.50
N ASP A 170 -22.90 -7.56 -0.33
CA ASP A 170 -23.98 -7.60 0.63
C ASP A 170 -23.83 -6.45 1.66
N PRO A 171 -24.82 -5.55 1.79
CA PRO A 171 -24.74 -4.42 2.72
C PRO A 171 -24.60 -4.81 4.19
N ASP A 172 -25.20 -5.92 4.61
CA ASP A 172 -25.12 -6.40 5.99
C ASP A 172 -23.73 -6.97 6.26
N GLN A 173 -23.13 -7.71 5.31
CA GLN A 173 -21.73 -8.14 5.40
C GLN A 173 -20.77 -6.94 5.41
N ALA A 174 -21.05 -5.90 4.61
CA ALA A 174 -20.26 -4.67 4.61
C ALA A 174 -20.32 -3.96 5.97
N TRP A 175 -21.50 -3.92 6.59
CA TRP A 175 -21.70 -3.38 7.93
C TRP A 175 -20.97 -4.20 9.00
N ILE A 176 -21.05 -5.54 8.95
CA ILE A 176 -20.32 -6.45 9.86
C ILE A 176 -18.80 -6.23 9.75
N LEU A 177 -18.27 -6.08 8.53
CA LEU A 177 -16.86 -5.78 8.32
C LEU A 177 -16.48 -4.42 8.92
N GLY A 178 -17.36 -3.42 8.80
CA GLY A 178 -17.21 -2.11 9.44
C GLY A 178 -17.11 -2.19 10.96
N GLU A 179 -17.92 -3.06 11.59
CA GLU A 179 -17.86 -3.27 13.03
C GLU A 179 -16.58 -3.98 13.47
N LEU A 180 -16.05 -4.91 12.68
CA LEU A 180 -14.71 -5.48 12.94
C LEU A 180 -13.63 -4.41 12.88
N ILE A 181 -13.66 -3.55 11.85
CA ILE A 181 -12.71 -2.43 11.71
C ILE A 181 -12.76 -1.54 12.95
N ARG A 182 -13.96 -1.11 13.34
CA ARG A 182 -14.18 -0.28 14.53
C ARG A 182 -13.70 -0.96 15.82
N TYR A 183 -13.91 -2.26 15.94
CA TYR A 183 -13.39 -3.06 17.06
C TYR A 183 -11.86 -3.06 17.08
N LEU A 184 -11.21 -3.41 15.97
CA LEU A 184 -9.74 -3.52 15.90
C LEU A 184 -9.04 -2.17 16.10
N GLU A 185 -9.63 -1.06 15.64
CA GLU A 185 -9.09 0.29 15.82
C GLU A 185 -9.20 0.80 17.25
N HIS A 186 -10.11 0.25 18.05
CA HIS A 186 -10.26 0.67 19.43
C HIS A 186 -9.04 0.22 20.25
N PRO A 187 -8.37 1.10 21.04
CA PRO A 187 -7.15 0.74 21.79
C PRO A 187 -7.30 -0.48 22.70
N ARG A 188 -8.50 -0.68 23.28
CA ARG A 188 -8.80 -1.87 24.10
C ARG A 188 -8.96 -3.18 23.30
N SER A 189 -8.78 -3.18 21.99
CA SER A 189 -8.69 -4.41 21.19
C SER A 189 -7.35 -5.10 21.40
N GLY A 190 -6.29 -4.32 21.67
CA GLY A 190 -4.91 -4.80 21.69
C GLY A 190 -4.40 -5.25 20.31
N ALA A 191 -5.11 -4.95 19.21
CA ALA A 191 -4.81 -5.41 17.86
C ALA A 191 -4.19 -4.33 16.95
N LEU A 192 -4.08 -3.08 17.38
CA LEU A 192 -3.56 -2.02 16.51
C LEU A 192 -2.40 -1.34 17.19
N GLU A 193 -1.19 -1.91 17.20
CA GLU A 193 -0.11 -1.16 17.83
C GLU A 193 1.31 -1.63 17.44
N PHE A 194 2.00 -0.81 16.63
CA PHE A 194 3.47 -0.76 16.64
C PHE A 194 3.86 0.29 17.68
N GLU A 195 4.13 -0.13 18.92
CA GLU A 195 4.28 0.80 20.06
C GLU A 195 5.71 1.18 20.39
N ASP A 196 6.68 0.33 20.08
CA ASP A 196 8.02 0.43 20.66
C ASP A 196 9.12 0.10 19.64
N MET A 197 10.17 0.92 19.62
CA MET A 197 11.38 0.73 18.80
C MET A 197 12.32 -0.37 19.33
N GLY A 198 11.92 -1.10 20.37
CA GLY A 198 12.70 -2.12 21.06
C GLY A 198 13.46 -1.58 22.27
N GLN A 199 13.77 -2.47 23.20
CA GLN A 199 14.50 -2.14 24.44
C GLN A 199 15.89 -1.53 24.18
N SER A 200 16.53 -1.91 23.06
CA SER A 200 17.84 -1.41 22.65
C SER A 200 17.83 -0.03 22.00
N TRP A 201 16.66 0.53 21.65
CA TRP A 201 16.55 1.80 20.92
C TRP A 201 17.33 2.93 21.56
N VAL A 202 17.12 3.17 22.85
CA VAL A 202 17.73 4.30 23.58
C VAL A 202 19.24 4.15 23.64
N ALA A 203 19.73 2.96 23.99
CA ALA A 203 21.16 2.69 24.10
C ALA A 203 21.88 2.82 22.73
N VAL A 204 21.29 2.29 21.66
CA VAL A 204 21.84 2.39 20.31
C VAL A 204 21.85 3.85 19.84
N ARG A 205 20.76 4.59 20.02
CA ARG A 205 20.69 6.02 19.69
C ARG A 205 21.77 6.81 20.44
N ASP A 206 21.93 6.59 21.73
CA ASP A 206 22.91 7.30 22.55
C ASP A 206 24.35 6.98 22.13
N ALA A 207 24.63 5.73 21.78
CA ALA A 207 25.91 5.33 21.22
C ALA A 207 26.18 5.95 19.84
N VAL A 208 25.15 6.12 18.99
CA VAL A 208 25.28 6.83 17.70
C VAL A 208 25.60 8.30 17.93
N SER A 209 24.89 8.96 18.85
CA SER A 209 25.13 10.36 19.22
C SER A 209 26.51 10.58 19.81
N ALA A 210 27.00 9.62 20.62
CA ALA A 210 28.35 9.64 21.19
C ALA A 210 29.45 9.26 20.18
N GLY A 211 29.10 8.74 19.00
CA GLY A 211 30.06 8.23 18.02
C GLY A 211 30.79 6.95 18.46
N THR A 212 30.19 6.17 19.35
CA THR A 212 30.79 4.96 19.94
C THR A 212 30.20 3.65 19.40
N LEU A 213 29.10 3.71 18.64
CA LEU A 213 28.41 2.53 18.11
C LEU A 213 29.32 1.68 17.21
N ARG A 214 29.31 0.37 17.43
CA ARG A 214 29.95 -0.64 16.58
C ARG A 214 28.92 -1.62 16.03
N ALA A 215 29.20 -2.17 14.86
CA ALA A 215 28.31 -3.15 14.21
C ALA A 215 28.07 -4.43 15.04
N ALA A 216 29.03 -4.78 15.91
CA ALA A 216 28.95 -5.95 16.78
C ALA A 216 28.23 -5.68 18.11
N ASP A 217 27.82 -4.44 18.38
CA ASP A 217 27.16 -4.11 19.63
C ASP A 217 25.80 -4.82 19.73
N LYS A 218 25.45 -5.27 20.94
CA LYS A 218 24.19 -5.97 21.18
C LYS A 218 23.01 -5.04 20.91
N GLY A 219 22.05 -5.51 20.12
CA GLY A 219 20.79 -4.80 19.87
C GLY A 219 20.77 -3.89 18.64
N VAL A 220 21.90 -3.70 17.93
CA VAL A 220 21.92 -2.87 16.71
C VAL A 220 21.09 -3.52 15.59
N ALA A 221 21.22 -4.83 15.42
CA ALA A 221 20.39 -5.59 14.49
C ALA A 221 18.89 -5.53 14.85
N ASP A 222 18.57 -5.52 16.15
CA ASP A 222 17.18 -5.44 16.61
C ASP A 222 16.58 -4.07 16.30
N VAL A 223 17.34 -2.98 16.46
CA VAL A 223 16.91 -1.62 16.07
C VAL A 223 16.73 -1.52 14.56
N ALA A 224 17.62 -2.11 13.76
CA ALA A 224 17.46 -2.18 12.31
C ALA A 224 16.19 -2.93 11.90
N ALA A 225 15.91 -4.09 12.52
CA ALA A 225 14.68 -4.84 12.28
C ALA A 225 13.42 -4.06 12.69
N ARG A 226 13.47 -3.34 13.81
CA ARG A 226 12.37 -2.47 14.27
C ARG A 226 12.13 -1.29 13.33
N PHE A 227 13.17 -0.77 12.68
CA PHE A 227 13.00 0.24 11.64
C PHE A 227 12.29 -0.30 10.39
N ASP A 228 12.67 -1.47 9.87
CA ASP A 228 11.94 -2.07 8.75
C ASP A 228 10.48 -2.41 9.12
N ALA A 229 10.26 -2.86 10.36
CA ALA A 229 8.91 -3.06 10.90
C ALA A 229 8.11 -1.74 10.93
N LEU A 230 8.73 -0.62 11.32
CA LEU A 230 8.12 0.71 11.27
C LEU A 230 7.77 1.13 9.82
N LEU A 231 8.66 0.90 8.85
CA LEU A 231 8.37 1.18 7.44
C LEU A 231 7.19 0.37 6.91
N ARG A 232 7.10 -0.91 7.29
CA ARG A 232 5.98 -1.79 6.94
C ARG A 232 4.69 -1.32 7.60
N TYR A 233 4.73 -0.96 8.87
CA TYR A 233 3.57 -0.39 9.58
C TYR A 233 3.10 0.92 8.93
N ALA A 234 4.03 1.83 8.62
CA ALA A 234 3.72 3.09 7.94
C ALA A 234 3.10 2.85 6.55
N SER A 235 3.59 1.84 5.83
CA SER A 235 3.02 1.44 4.53
C SER A 235 1.59 0.94 4.66
N LEU A 236 1.30 0.06 5.63
CA LEU A 236 -0.05 -0.44 5.88
C LEU A 236 -1.00 0.71 6.29
N ARG A 237 -0.55 1.61 7.18
CA ARG A 237 -1.32 2.77 7.63
C ARG A 237 -1.64 3.72 6.48
N LEU A 238 -0.64 4.08 5.67
CA LEU A 238 -0.83 4.96 4.53
C LEU A 238 -1.68 4.30 3.44
N GLY A 239 -1.43 3.03 3.12
CA GLY A 239 -2.22 2.29 2.14
C GLY A 239 -3.69 2.17 2.52
N ARG A 240 -3.98 2.02 3.81
CA ARG A 240 -5.35 2.11 4.35
C ARG A 240 -5.99 3.47 4.10
N THR A 241 -5.29 4.57 4.35
CA THR A 241 -5.80 5.94 4.13
C THR A 241 -6.00 6.24 2.63
N LEU A 242 -5.12 5.72 1.77
CA LEU A 242 -5.16 5.98 0.33
C LEU A 242 -6.01 5.00 -0.47
N GLY A 243 -6.37 3.86 0.12
CA GLY A 243 -7.10 2.80 -0.56
C GLY A 243 -6.31 2.02 -1.60
N THR A 244 -4.99 2.05 -1.50
CA THR A 244 -4.09 1.41 -2.46
C THR A 244 -2.99 0.65 -1.74
N GLU A 245 -2.42 -0.35 -2.40
CA GLU A 245 -1.32 -1.13 -1.84
C GLU A 245 -0.03 -0.30 -1.78
N VAL A 246 0.33 0.17 -0.59
CA VAL A 246 1.61 0.83 -0.31
C VAL A 246 2.56 -0.21 0.29
N VAL A 247 3.78 -0.30 -0.22
CA VAL A 247 4.75 -1.32 0.20
C VAL A 247 6.15 -0.73 0.43
N PRO A 248 6.93 -1.26 1.40
CA PRO A 248 8.35 -0.93 1.50
C PRO A 248 9.10 -1.28 0.22
N VAL A 249 10.04 -0.43 -0.17
CA VAL A 249 10.96 -0.68 -1.27
C VAL A 249 12.12 -1.52 -0.74
N VAL A 250 12.19 -2.75 -1.24
CA VAL A 250 13.28 -3.69 -0.95
C VAL A 250 13.82 -4.18 -2.29
N SER A 251 15.14 -4.27 -2.44
CA SER A 251 15.74 -4.81 -3.66
C SER A 251 15.46 -6.32 -3.78
N ARG A 252 15.48 -6.86 -5.01
CA ARG A 252 15.31 -8.31 -5.22
C ARG A 252 16.30 -9.16 -4.42
N ARG A 253 17.53 -8.65 -4.22
CA ARG A 253 18.58 -9.34 -3.45
C ARG A 253 18.25 -9.36 -1.96
N GLU A 254 17.85 -8.22 -1.41
CA GLU A 254 17.44 -8.11 0.00
C GLU A 254 16.15 -8.90 0.29
N SER A 255 15.22 -8.99 -0.67
CA SER A 255 14.04 -9.85 -0.51
C SER A 255 14.39 -11.34 -0.46
N ALA A 256 15.41 -11.76 -1.22
CA ALA A 256 15.87 -13.14 -1.22
C ALA A 256 16.73 -13.48 0.01
N ASP A 257 17.51 -12.51 0.50
CA ASP A 257 18.31 -12.62 1.73
C ASP A 257 18.11 -11.39 2.62
N PRO A 258 17.16 -11.45 3.57
CA PRO A 258 16.87 -10.34 4.47
C PRO A 258 18.01 -10.01 5.42
N GLY A 259 18.99 -10.90 5.61
CA GLY A 259 20.21 -10.59 6.35
C GLY A 259 21.02 -9.47 5.70
N LEU A 260 20.98 -9.36 4.37
CA LEU A 260 21.62 -8.26 3.63
C LEU A 260 20.99 -6.91 3.96
N ARG A 261 19.66 -6.87 4.10
CA ARG A 261 18.93 -5.65 4.45
C ARG A 261 19.32 -5.17 5.85
N THR A 262 19.31 -6.09 6.82
CA THR A 262 19.75 -5.77 8.19
C THR A 262 21.20 -5.30 8.22
N ALA A 263 22.11 -5.97 7.51
CA ALA A 263 23.51 -5.58 7.43
C ALA A 263 23.70 -4.18 6.83
N ALA A 264 22.95 -3.84 5.77
CA ALA A 264 23.00 -2.51 5.16
C ALA A 264 22.51 -1.41 6.10
N LEU A 265 21.43 -1.65 6.85
CA LEU A 265 20.93 -0.73 7.87
C LEU A 265 21.92 -0.54 9.02
N VAL A 266 22.53 -1.62 9.50
CA VAL A 266 23.57 -1.57 10.54
C VAL A 266 24.78 -0.77 10.06
N ASP A 267 25.22 -0.97 8.81
CA ASP A 267 26.34 -0.24 8.22
C ASP A 267 26.05 1.27 8.11
N GLY A 268 24.87 1.64 7.59
CA GLY A 268 24.42 3.04 7.54
C GLY A 268 24.36 3.68 8.92
N LEU A 269 23.89 2.93 9.93
CA LEU A 269 23.80 3.43 11.30
C LEU A 269 25.18 3.66 11.93
N VAL A 270 26.14 2.75 11.70
CA VAL A 270 27.51 2.87 12.23
C VAL A 270 28.29 3.98 11.51
N ARG A 271 28.25 4.01 10.17
CA ARG A 271 29.03 4.95 9.37
C ARG A 271 28.46 6.37 9.44
N GLU A 272 27.18 6.49 9.16
CA GLU A 272 26.51 7.78 8.94
C GLU A 272 25.66 8.21 10.13
N GLY A 273 25.30 7.29 11.01
CA GLY A 273 24.33 7.56 12.08
C GLY A 273 22.89 7.54 11.58
N ARG A 274 22.63 6.85 10.46
CA ARG A 274 21.36 6.92 9.72
C ARG A 274 20.73 5.55 9.51
N LEU A 275 19.41 5.50 9.64
CA LEU A 275 18.57 4.40 9.12
C LEU A 275 17.78 4.93 7.93
N SER A 276 17.85 4.24 6.79
CA SER A 276 17.21 4.67 5.55
C SER A 276 16.39 3.55 4.92
N GLY A 277 15.21 3.92 4.43
CA GLY A 277 14.37 3.06 3.61
C GLY A 277 13.42 3.89 2.78
N ALA A 278 12.63 3.25 1.93
CA ALA A 278 11.64 3.94 1.12
C ALA A 278 10.35 3.15 1.07
N ILE A 279 9.24 3.83 0.80
CA ILE A 279 7.94 3.20 0.54
C ILE A 279 7.47 3.56 -0.87
N ARG A 280 6.96 2.58 -1.59
CA ARG A 280 6.36 2.74 -2.91
C ARG A 280 4.87 2.96 -2.75
N ILE A 281 4.42 4.11 -3.24
CA ILE A 281 3.01 4.48 -3.29
C ILE A 281 2.59 4.40 -4.77
N PRO A 282 1.56 3.61 -5.12
CA PRO A 282 1.07 3.52 -6.49
C PRO A 282 0.70 4.90 -7.06
N ASN A 283 1.04 5.12 -8.34
CA ASN A 283 0.81 6.36 -9.08
C ASN A 283 1.50 7.64 -8.53
N ALA A 284 2.30 7.54 -7.46
CA ALA A 284 3.17 8.63 -7.04
C ALA A 284 4.35 8.81 -8.01
N VAL A 285 4.91 10.03 -8.05
CA VAL A 285 5.99 10.39 -8.99
C VAL A 285 7.28 9.61 -8.80
N ALA A 286 7.56 9.17 -7.58
CA ALA A 286 8.67 8.32 -7.20
C ALA A 286 8.44 7.76 -5.77
N PRO A 287 9.22 6.75 -5.33
CA PRO A 287 9.16 6.28 -3.95
C PRO A 287 9.45 7.38 -2.94
N LEU A 288 8.74 7.35 -1.81
CA LEU A 288 9.00 8.22 -0.67
C LEU A 288 10.14 7.64 0.17
N THR A 289 11.29 8.31 0.18
CA THR A 289 12.43 7.94 1.02
C THR A 289 12.27 8.51 2.41
N ILE A 290 12.55 7.69 3.42
CA ILE A 290 12.45 7.99 4.85
C ILE A 290 13.83 7.73 5.49
N GLU A 291 14.41 8.77 6.08
CA GLU A 291 15.70 8.72 6.76
C GLU A 291 15.57 9.17 8.21
N LEU A 292 16.02 8.33 9.14
CA LEU A 292 16.23 8.68 10.53
C LEU A 292 17.70 9.03 10.73
N ASP A 293 18.02 10.30 10.89
CA ASP A 293 19.36 10.76 11.28
C ASP A 293 19.42 10.85 12.81
N LEU A 294 19.97 9.81 13.44
CA LEU A 294 20.03 9.71 14.90
C LEU A 294 21.09 10.65 15.48
N ARG A 295 22.15 10.97 14.74
CA ARG A 295 23.16 11.95 15.17
C ARG A 295 22.56 13.35 15.24
N ALA A 296 21.77 13.72 14.22
CA ALA A 296 21.12 15.02 14.16
C ALA A 296 19.78 15.08 14.93
N GLY A 297 19.24 13.94 15.37
CA GLY A 297 17.94 13.85 16.01
C GLY A 297 16.80 14.31 15.08
N ARG A 298 16.84 13.87 13.81
CA ARG A 298 15.91 14.34 12.76
C ARG A 298 15.36 13.18 11.94
N VAL A 299 14.12 13.33 11.50
CA VAL A 299 13.56 12.54 10.40
C VAL A 299 13.57 13.41 9.15
N ALA A 300 14.12 12.87 8.05
CA ALA A 300 14.14 13.50 6.76
C ALA A 300 13.38 12.64 5.76
N LEU A 301 12.36 13.23 5.14
CA LEU A 301 11.60 12.61 4.08
C LEU A 301 11.94 13.27 2.77
N HIS A 302 12.08 12.50 1.70
CA HIS A 302 12.29 13.09 0.38
C HIS A 302 11.78 12.23 -0.77
N VAL A 303 11.59 12.89 -1.90
CA VAL A 303 11.33 12.26 -3.19
C VAL A 303 12.23 12.89 -4.25
N ASP A 304 12.73 12.08 -5.17
CA ASP A 304 13.51 12.53 -6.31
C ASP A 304 12.63 12.49 -7.57
N VAL A 305 12.50 13.63 -8.24
CA VAL A 305 11.62 13.82 -9.41
C VAL A 305 12.47 14.23 -10.60
N ASP A 306 12.27 13.57 -11.74
CA ASP A 306 12.92 13.94 -12.99
C ASP A 306 12.50 15.35 -13.43
N ALA A 307 13.48 16.15 -13.85
CA ALA A 307 13.21 17.46 -14.41
C ALA A 307 12.61 17.32 -15.82
N PRO A 308 11.78 18.28 -16.28
CA PRO A 308 11.33 18.32 -17.66
C PRO A 308 12.47 18.18 -18.65
N ARG A 309 12.30 17.38 -19.72
CA ARG A 309 13.35 17.19 -20.73
C ARG A 309 13.49 18.36 -21.70
N GLU A 310 12.55 19.30 -21.65
CA GLU A 310 12.48 20.48 -22.51
C GLU A 310 12.51 21.77 -21.70
N GLY A 311 12.99 22.84 -22.33
CA GLY A 311 13.07 24.17 -21.74
C GLY A 311 14.36 24.45 -20.98
N ARG A 312 14.57 25.74 -20.69
CA ARG A 312 15.73 26.27 -19.95
C ARG A 312 15.69 25.84 -18.48
N SER A 313 16.82 25.87 -17.79
CA SER A 313 16.90 25.49 -16.36
C SER A 313 15.92 26.28 -15.48
N THR A 314 15.72 27.58 -15.73
CA THR A 314 14.72 28.41 -15.04
C THR A 314 13.28 27.93 -15.28
N THR A 315 12.96 27.49 -16.50
CA THR A 315 11.65 26.90 -16.83
C THR A 315 11.42 25.60 -16.07
N ARG A 316 12.47 24.77 -15.91
CA ARG A 316 12.40 23.52 -15.14
C ARG A 316 12.16 23.77 -13.65
N VAL A 317 12.84 24.76 -13.06
CA VAL A 317 12.60 25.18 -11.67
C VAL A 317 11.17 25.72 -11.49
N ASN A 318 10.73 26.62 -12.37
CA ASN A 318 9.37 27.18 -12.31
C ASN A 318 8.28 26.12 -12.55
N TRP A 319 8.56 25.06 -13.30
CA TRP A 319 7.66 23.91 -13.42
C TRP A 319 7.47 23.20 -12.07
N LEU A 320 8.54 23.01 -11.30
CA LEU A 320 8.44 22.41 -9.97
C LEU A 320 7.70 23.35 -9.00
N LEU A 321 8.06 24.65 -8.97
CA LEU A 321 7.46 25.63 -8.06
C LEU A 321 5.93 25.75 -8.23
N ARG A 322 5.42 25.58 -9.46
CA ARG A 322 3.97 25.57 -9.72
C ARG A 322 3.23 24.43 -9.03
N GLN A 323 3.90 23.33 -8.73
CA GLN A 323 3.35 22.16 -8.04
C GLN A 323 3.50 22.27 -6.52
N LEU A 324 4.48 23.05 -6.04
CA LEU A 324 4.77 23.26 -4.62
C LEU A 324 4.09 24.51 -4.04
N LYS A 325 2.94 24.94 -4.56
CA LYS A 325 2.25 26.16 -4.09
C LYS A 325 1.74 26.04 -2.66
N ALA A 326 1.17 24.89 -2.32
CA ALA A 326 0.62 24.60 -0.98
C ALA A 326 1.66 24.00 -0.02
N ALA A 327 2.86 23.67 -0.51
CA ALA A 327 3.91 23.06 0.29
C ALA A 327 4.47 24.03 1.35
N PRO A 328 4.88 23.53 2.54
CA PRO A 328 5.50 24.34 3.58
C PRO A 328 6.75 25.08 3.10
N GLU A 329 6.94 26.29 3.61
CA GLU A 329 8.13 27.11 3.34
C GLU A 329 9.44 26.45 3.79
N SER A 330 9.37 25.52 4.74
CA SER A 330 10.49 24.74 5.27
C SER A 330 10.91 23.56 4.39
N VAL A 331 10.16 23.26 3.32
CA VAL A 331 10.58 22.25 2.33
C VAL A 331 11.88 22.70 1.69
N ARG A 332 12.87 21.81 1.64
CA ARG A 332 14.12 22.01 0.92
C ARG A 332 13.98 21.49 -0.50
N VAL A 333 14.37 22.30 -1.48
CA VAL A 333 14.48 21.90 -2.88
C VAL A 333 15.97 21.85 -3.25
N GLU A 334 16.41 20.73 -3.79
CA GLU A 334 17.76 20.53 -4.31
C GLU A 334 17.69 20.18 -5.81
N ALA A 335 18.52 20.81 -6.62
CA ALA A 335 18.56 20.63 -8.07
C ALA A 335 19.86 19.97 -8.52
N PHE A 336 19.75 18.86 -9.25
CA PHE A 336 20.90 18.13 -9.77
C PHE A 336 21.11 18.43 -11.25
N ALA A 337 22.32 18.84 -11.61
CA ALA A 337 22.72 19.05 -13.00
C ALA A 337 23.22 17.76 -13.66
N MET A 338 23.03 17.64 -14.97
CA MET A 338 23.62 16.59 -15.81
C MET A 338 25.15 16.63 -15.74
N HIS A 339 25.77 15.45 -15.75
CA HIS A 339 27.23 15.25 -15.73
C HIS A 339 27.98 15.92 -14.56
N THR A 340 27.28 16.31 -13.50
CA THR A 340 27.87 16.81 -12.26
C THR A 340 27.79 15.74 -11.19
N ARG A 341 28.89 15.56 -10.45
CA ARG A 341 28.95 14.69 -9.27
C ARG A 341 28.91 15.55 -8.00
N GLY A 342 28.27 15.05 -6.95
CA GLY A 342 28.18 15.73 -5.67
C GLY A 342 26.82 16.40 -5.43
N PRO A 343 26.69 17.17 -4.33
CA PRO A 343 25.45 17.82 -3.93
C PRO A 343 25.01 18.85 -4.96
N GLY A 344 23.69 18.93 -5.17
CA GLY A 344 23.07 19.94 -6.03
C GLY A 344 23.06 21.33 -5.38
N ALA A 345 22.66 22.34 -6.13
CA ALA A 345 22.24 23.60 -5.50
C ALA A 345 20.95 23.35 -4.73
N ALA A 346 20.89 23.81 -3.48
CA ALA A 346 19.76 23.57 -2.61
C ALA A 346 19.43 24.80 -1.77
N ASP A 347 18.15 25.06 -1.57
CA ASP A 347 17.67 26.09 -0.63
C ASP A 347 16.26 25.73 -0.13
N LEU A 348 15.76 26.47 0.85
CA LEU A 348 14.39 26.37 1.35
C LEU A 348 13.41 26.96 0.33
N LEU A 349 12.22 26.38 0.26
CA LEU A 349 11.19 26.72 -0.70
C LEU A 349 10.80 28.21 -0.62
N LYS A 350 10.81 28.81 0.58
CA LYS A 350 10.59 30.25 0.73
C LYS A 350 11.58 31.09 -0.09
N VAL A 351 12.86 30.72 -0.07
CA VAL A 351 13.93 31.46 -0.74
C VAL A 351 13.87 31.20 -2.26
N VAL A 352 13.65 29.94 -2.65
CA VAL A 352 13.53 29.57 -4.07
C VAL A 352 12.31 30.21 -4.74
N ARG A 353 11.21 30.45 -4.00
CA ARG A 353 10.03 31.18 -4.51
C ARG A 353 10.36 32.65 -4.82
N GLU A 354 11.24 33.26 -4.05
CA GLU A 354 11.70 34.65 -4.26
C GLU A 354 12.72 34.73 -5.40
N ASP A 355 13.70 33.82 -5.43
CA ASP A 355 14.69 33.72 -6.50
C ASP A 355 14.93 32.27 -6.98
N PRO A 356 14.25 31.86 -8.06
CA PRO A 356 14.42 30.53 -8.66
C PRO A 356 15.83 30.26 -9.22
N ASN A 357 16.64 31.30 -9.48
CA ASN A 357 17.96 31.13 -10.09
C ASN A 357 19.00 30.55 -9.13
N LEU A 358 18.75 30.59 -7.82
CA LEU A 358 19.61 30.02 -6.79
C LEU A 358 19.85 28.51 -6.99
N LEU A 359 18.90 27.82 -7.62
CA LEU A 359 19.02 26.39 -7.94
C LEU A 359 19.84 26.10 -9.22
N ILE A 360 20.35 27.14 -9.89
CA ILE A 360 21.06 27.02 -11.17
C ILE A 360 22.51 27.49 -10.99
N GLN A 361 23.40 26.54 -10.65
CA GLN A 361 24.83 26.85 -10.50
C GLN A 361 25.51 27.20 -11.82
N ASP A 362 25.18 26.44 -12.88
CA ASP A 362 25.74 26.63 -14.22
C ASP A 362 24.60 26.63 -15.26
N PRO A 363 24.24 27.80 -15.82
CA PRO A 363 23.18 27.91 -16.82
C PRO A 363 23.42 27.09 -18.09
N LYS A 364 24.66 26.67 -18.37
CA LYS A 364 24.99 25.85 -19.54
C LYS A 364 24.73 24.36 -19.30
N LYS A 365 24.56 23.95 -18.03
CA LYS A 365 24.25 22.57 -17.68
C LYS A 365 22.76 22.41 -17.45
N GLU A 366 22.21 21.38 -18.07
CA GLU A 366 20.80 21.04 -17.88
C GLU A 366 20.56 20.41 -16.51
N LEU A 367 19.43 20.78 -15.89
CA LEU A 367 18.96 20.12 -14.67
C LEU A 367 18.32 18.77 -15.04
N ARG A 368 18.78 17.69 -14.37
CA ARG A 368 18.31 16.32 -14.59
C ARG A 368 17.16 15.93 -13.67
N ALA A 369 17.21 16.38 -12.42
CA ALA A 369 16.29 15.96 -11.38
C ALA A 369 16.26 16.99 -10.25
N PHE A 370 15.19 16.93 -9.47
CA PHE A 370 15.01 17.68 -8.24
C PHE A 370 14.80 16.72 -7.07
N ARG A 371 15.38 17.02 -5.92
CA ARG A 371 15.02 16.41 -4.65
C ARG A 371 14.19 17.38 -3.84
N ILE A 372 13.01 16.94 -3.43
CA ILE A 372 12.11 17.70 -2.56
C ILE A 372 12.14 17.00 -1.21
N ALA A 373 12.60 17.70 -0.18
CA ALA A 373 12.82 17.12 1.14
C ALA A 373 12.16 17.96 2.24
N LEU A 374 11.58 17.28 3.23
CA LEU A 374 11.12 17.90 4.47
C LEU A 374 11.86 17.25 5.63
N THR A 375 12.25 18.06 6.61
CA THR A 375 12.96 17.57 7.80
C THR A 375 12.25 18.08 9.05
N SER A 376 12.01 17.19 10.00
CA SER A 376 11.39 17.50 11.28
C SER A 376 12.18 16.85 12.43
N PRO A 377 12.01 17.33 13.67
CA PRO A 377 12.65 16.72 14.83
C PRO A 377 12.23 15.27 15.01
N LEU A 378 13.17 14.39 15.35
CA LEU A 378 12.89 13.01 15.71
C LEU A 378 12.71 12.90 17.22
N GLY A 379 11.58 12.34 17.64
CA GLY A 379 11.34 12.00 19.04
C GLY A 379 12.40 11.04 19.58
N SER A 380 12.81 11.26 20.84
CA SER A 380 13.87 10.48 21.46
C SER A 380 13.31 9.22 22.16
N LYS A 381 12.05 9.23 22.60
CA LYS A 381 11.46 8.12 23.36
C LYS A 381 11.23 6.88 22.46
N ARG A 382 11.38 5.69 23.06
CA ARG A 382 11.18 4.40 22.36
C ARG A 382 9.72 4.07 22.09
N GLY A 383 8.83 4.45 23.01
CA GLY A 383 7.39 4.13 22.98
C GLY A 383 6.57 5.11 22.15
N ARG A 384 5.24 5.09 22.30
CA ARG A 384 4.28 6.07 21.73
C ARG A 384 4.10 7.34 22.56
N GLY A 385 3.47 8.35 21.96
CA GLY A 385 3.07 9.60 22.56
C GLY A 385 4.05 10.75 22.31
N ARG A 386 3.83 11.89 22.99
CA ARG A 386 4.61 13.11 22.78
C ARG A 386 6.12 12.88 22.94
N GLY A 387 6.85 13.13 21.85
CA GLY A 387 8.32 12.96 21.78
C GLY A 387 8.79 11.54 21.46
N ALA A 388 7.90 10.68 20.97
CA ALA A 388 8.19 9.34 20.44
C ALA A 388 8.80 9.37 19.05
N ALA A 389 9.78 8.49 18.80
CA ALA A 389 10.37 8.33 17.46
C ALA A 389 9.32 7.86 16.43
N ILE A 390 8.46 6.91 16.82
CA ILE A 390 7.44 6.32 15.95
C ILE A 390 6.46 7.39 15.47
N ASP A 391 5.89 8.17 16.39
CA ASP A 391 4.91 9.20 16.03
C ASP A 391 5.57 10.31 15.20
N SER A 392 6.82 10.69 15.47
CA SER A 392 7.54 11.65 14.63
C SER A 392 7.69 11.19 13.18
N VAL A 393 7.91 9.89 12.93
CA VAL A 393 8.00 9.34 11.57
C VAL A 393 6.63 9.32 10.91
N LEU A 394 5.61 8.86 11.62
CA LEU A 394 4.25 8.75 11.09
C LEU A 394 3.66 10.12 10.75
N ASP A 395 3.80 11.10 11.65
CA ASP A 395 3.37 12.47 11.44
C ASP A 395 4.12 13.11 10.27
N ALA A 396 5.45 12.90 10.19
CA ALA A 396 6.23 13.39 9.06
C ALA A 396 5.73 12.81 7.72
N ILE A 397 5.42 11.51 7.67
CA ILE A 397 4.90 10.85 6.46
C ILE A 397 3.55 11.44 6.07
N ASP A 398 2.63 11.59 7.02
CA ASP A 398 1.29 12.16 6.77
C ASP A 398 1.40 13.60 6.25
N THR A 399 2.21 14.45 6.90
CA THR A 399 2.46 15.83 6.48
C THR A 399 3.11 15.91 5.11
N PHE A 400 4.20 15.16 4.88
CA PHE A 400 4.91 15.20 3.60
C PHE A 400 4.05 14.67 2.46
N TYR A 401 3.28 13.59 2.70
CA TYR A 401 2.38 13.08 1.69
C TYR A 401 1.28 14.11 1.35
N GLY A 402 0.57 14.59 2.38
CA GLY A 402 -0.58 15.48 2.22
C GLY A 402 -0.24 16.87 1.70
N GLU A 403 0.91 17.44 2.06
CA GLU A 403 1.25 18.82 1.69
C GLU A 403 2.25 18.93 0.54
N VAL A 404 2.94 17.85 0.19
CA VAL A 404 3.99 17.84 -0.83
C VAL A 404 3.75 16.77 -1.89
N LEU A 405 3.89 15.50 -1.53
CA LEU A 405 4.02 14.41 -2.51
C LEU A 405 2.76 14.23 -3.36
N GLN A 406 1.56 14.34 -2.78
CA GLN A 406 0.31 14.15 -3.51
C GLN A 406 0.06 15.21 -4.60
N HIS A 407 0.75 16.35 -4.56
CA HIS A 407 0.62 17.44 -5.51
C HIS A 407 1.64 17.39 -6.65
N LEU A 408 2.63 16.51 -6.56
CA LEU A 408 3.66 16.33 -7.58
C LEU A 408 3.14 15.45 -8.72
N LYS A 409 3.48 15.83 -9.95
CA LYS A 409 3.19 15.09 -11.18
C LYS A 409 4.48 14.89 -11.96
N ALA A 410 4.64 13.70 -12.52
CA ALA A 410 5.76 13.42 -13.42
C ALA A 410 5.62 14.28 -14.68
N TRP A 411 6.75 14.77 -15.19
CA TRP A 411 6.72 15.49 -16.47
C TRP A 411 6.38 14.52 -17.60
N THR A 412 5.49 14.96 -18.49
CA THR A 412 5.09 14.25 -19.70
C THR A 412 5.35 15.16 -20.91
N ALA A 413 5.84 14.57 -22.01
CA ALA A 413 6.08 15.31 -23.24
C ALA A 413 4.75 15.77 -23.85
N THR A 414 4.75 16.94 -24.49
CA THR A 414 3.56 17.42 -25.19
C THR A 414 3.32 16.53 -26.41
N PRO A 415 2.08 16.05 -26.66
CA PRO A 415 1.78 15.28 -27.85
C PRO A 415 2.20 16.03 -29.13
N PRO A 416 2.78 15.35 -30.13
CA PRO A 416 3.14 15.99 -31.38
C PRO A 416 1.89 16.56 -32.06
N LYS A 417 1.95 17.82 -32.47
CA LYS A 417 0.86 18.46 -33.21
C LYS A 417 0.81 17.90 -34.64
N MET A 418 -0.39 17.60 -35.15
CA MET A 418 -0.56 17.35 -36.58
C MET A 418 -0.08 18.57 -37.35
N ARG A 419 0.70 18.36 -38.42
CA ARG A 419 1.01 19.45 -39.34
C ARG A 419 -0.30 19.95 -39.90
N GLU A 420 -0.58 21.24 -39.73
CA GLU A 420 -1.56 21.91 -40.58
C GLU A 420 -1.09 21.71 -42.02
N VAL A 421 -1.86 20.96 -42.79
CA VAL A 421 -1.71 20.95 -44.24
C VAL A 421 -2.07 22.37 -44.64
N ALA A 422 -1.06 23.17 -44.99
CA ALA A 422 -1.32 24.45 -45.64
C ALA A 422 -2.25 24.16 -46.81
N GLU A 423 -3.45 24.74 -46.79
CA GLU A 423 -4.34 24.72 -47.95
C GLU A 423 -3.54 25.28 -49.12
N LEU A 424 -3.06 24.39 -49.98
CA LEU A 424 -2.56 24.77 -51.28
C LEU A 424 -3.74 25.44 -51.99
N PRO A 425 -3.59 26.65 -52.55
CA PRO A 425 -4.66 27.27 -53.31
C PRO A 425 -5.13 26.26 -54.36
N GLU A 426 -6.44 26.00 -54.39
CA GLU A 426 -7.01 25.03 -55.31
C GLU A 426 -6.50 25.30 -56.73
N PRO A 427 -5.81 24.34 -57.38
CA PRO A 427 -5.50 24.50 -58.78
C PRO A 427 -6.83 24.54 -59.51
N THR A 428 -7.11 25.66 -60.17
CA THR A 428 -8.24 25.82 -61.10
C THR A 428 -8.11 24.72 -62.13
N ARG A 429 -8.88 23.64 -61.98
CA ARG A 429 -8.90 22.54 -62.96
C ARG A 429 -9.77 23.00 -64.12
N PRO A 430 -9.25 23.19 -65.35
CA PRO A 430 -10.12 23.30 -66.50
C PRO A 430 -10.86 21.96 -66.66
N ALA A 431 -12.18 22.02 -66.82
CA ALA A 431 -13.02 20.85 -66.99
C ALA A 431 -12.52 20.02 -68.18
N LEU A 432 -12.02 18.82 -67.90
CA LEU A 432 -11.71 17.85 -68.95
C LEU A 432 -13.03 17.21 -69.37
N ALA A 433 -13.51 17.58 -70.55
CA ALA A 433 -14.63 16.93 -71.21
C ALA A 433 -14.29 15.47 -71.51
N SER A 434 -15.10 14.56 -70.98
CA SER A 434 -15.02 13.13 -71.24
C SER A 434 -15.26 12.86 -72.74
N THR A 435 -14.26 12.31 -73.42
CA THR A 435 -14.38 11.79 -74.78
C THR A 435 -14.15 10.29 -74.76
N ALA A 436 -15.20 9.56 -74.38
CA ALA A 436 -15.24 8.10 -74.53
C ALA A 436 -16.45 7.71 -75.39
N LEU A 437 -16.18 7.51 -76.67
CA LEU A 437 -16.93 6.70 -77.65
C LEU A 437 -15.84 5.80 -78.28
N SER A 438 -15.99 4.53 -78.64
CA SER A 438 -17.01 3.48 -78.55
C SER A 438 -16.34 2.25 -79.21
N SER A 439 -16.65 1.01 -78.80
CA SER A 439 -16.59 -0.15 -79.72
C SER A 439 -17.50 -1.28 -79.22
N GLN A 440 -18.49 -1.64 -80.04
CA GLN A 440 -19.55 -2.64 -79.85
C GLN A 440 -19.08 -4.08 -80.11
N ASP A 441 -19.79 -5.04 -79.50
CA ASP A 441 -20.53 -6.18 -80.11
C ASP A 441 -20.94 -7.14 -78.95
N GLY A 442 -22.14 -7.70 -78.78
CA GLY A 442 -23.42 -7.73 -79.49
C GLY A 442 -24.32 -8.82 -78.86
N ALA A 443 -25.64 -8.72 -79.10
CA ALA A 443 -26.73 -9.69 -78.88
C ALA A 443 -27.52 -9.70 -77.54
N GLU A 444 -28.69 -9.06 -77.61
CA GLU A 444 -29.94 -9.20 -76.83
C GLU A 444 -30.70 -10.52 -77.19
N PRO A 445 -31.76 -11.00 -76.48
CA PRO A 445 -33.04 -10.27 -76.21
C PRO A 445 -33.74 -10.55 -74.84
N VAL A 446 -34.48 -9.62 -74.17
CA VAL A 446 -35.85 -9.00 -74.32
C VAL A 446 -36.83 -9.49 -73.22
N ASP A 447 -37.73 -8.59 -72.81
CA ASP A 447 -38.97 -8.63 -71.97
C ASP A 447 -38.83 -7.95 -70.58
N ASP A 448 -39.31 -6.70 -70.43
CA ASP A 448 -40.70 -6.23 -70.09
C ASP A 448 -40.91 -6.19 -68.54
N ALA A 449 -41.51 -5.20 -67.86
CA ALA A 449 -42.18 -3.93 -68.15
C ALA A 449 -42.42 -3.16 -66.81
N ASP A 450 -42.70 -1.84 -66.90
CA ASP A 450 -43.61 -0.98 -66.08
C ASP A 450 -43.40 -0.83 -64.53
N ASP A 451 -43.63 0.28 -63.82
CA ASP A 451 -44.32 1.59 -64.01
C ASP A 451 -43.76 2.55 -62.90
N ALA A 452 -43.53 3.86 -63.10
CA ALA A 452 -44.41 5.02 -62.77
C ALA A 452 -44.86 5.08 -61.27
N ASP A 453 -44.94 6.19 -60.52
CA ASP A 453 -45.04 7.62 -60.82
C ASP A 453 -44.92 8.48 -59.52
N ASP A 454 -44.72 9.76 -59.78
CA ASP A 454 -44.75 11.06 -59.08
C ASP A 454 -45.16 11.40 -57.62
N SER A 455 -44.70 12.63 -57.29
CA SER A 455 -45.26 13.72 -56.45
C SER A 455 -45.00 13.72 -54.93
N GLN A 456 -44.24 14.68 -54.38
CA GLN A 456 -44.46 16.14 -54.15
C GLN A 456 -45.50 16.48 -53.07
N GLY A 457 -45.10 17.33 -52.09
CA GLY A 457 -46.02 18.01 -51.16
C GLY A 457 -45.37 18.64 -49.92
N GLU A 458 -44.97 19.92 -50.04
CA GLU A 458 -44.95 20.99 -49.00
C GLU A 458 -46.27 21.03 -48.18
N ALA A 459 -46.47 21.64 -47.00
CA ALA A 459 -45.80 22.65 -46.18
C ALA A 459 -46.45 22.68 -44.75
N ASP A 460 -45.90 23.57 -43.91
CA ASP A 460 -46.52 24.35 -42.82
C ASP A 460 -46.50 23.87 -41.34
N ASP A 461 -45.72 24.64 -40.56
CA ASP A 461 -45.82 24.99 -39.13
C ASP A 461 -47.13 25.80 -38.85
N PRO A 462 -47.58 26.16 -37.62
CA PRO A 462 -46.75 26.57 -36.47
C PRO A 462 -47.26 26.23 -35.04
N GLU A 463 -46.38 26.52 -34.07
CA GLU A 463 -46.55 27.09 -32.70
C GLU A 463 -47.68 26.61 -31.76
N ASP A 464 -47.30 26.23 -30.52
CA ASP A 464 -48.00 26.71 -29.31
C ASP A 464 -47.09 26.76 -28.06
N GLU A 465 -47.25 27.83 -27.29
CA GLU A 465 -46.60 28.19 -26.03
C GLU A 465 -47.32 27.60 -24.80
N SER A 466 -46.60 27.34 -23.70
CA SER A 466 -46.97 27.65 -22.29
C SER A 466 -46.03 26.90 -21.32
N ALA A 467 -45.20 27.58 -20.51
CA ALA A 467 -45.45 28.07 -19.14
C ALA A 467 -45.78 26.95 -18.11
N ALA A 468 -45.32 26.89 -16.86
CA ALA A 468 -44.40 27.64 -16.00
C ALA A 468 -44.33 26.90 -14.63
N VAL A 469 -43.17 26.96 -13.95
CA VAL A 469 -42.97 27.09 -12.47
C VAL A 469 -43.49 26.01 -11.49
N SER A 470 -42.60 25.46 -10.65
CA SER A 470 -42.70 25.53 -9.17
C SER A 470 -41.51 24.92 -8.43
N GLU A 471 -40.95 25.72 -7.52
CA GLU A 471 -40.00 25.37 -6.43
C GLU A 471 -40.60 24.38 -5.42
N THR A 472 -39.78 23.59 -4.72
CA THR A 472 -39.83 23.52 -3.24
C THR A 472 -38.59 22.88 -2.60
N SER A 473 -38.14 23.49 -1.51
CA SER A 473 -37.08 23.07 -0.59
C SER A 473 -37.55 22.08 0.48
N LEU A 474 -36.60 21.22 0.91
CA LEU A 474 -36.35 20.74 2.30
C LEU A 474 -37.40 19.82 2.97
N PRO A 475 -37.05 19.05 4.03
CA PRO A 475 -35.95 19.20 5.00
C PRO A 475 -34.75 18.25 4.88
#